data_AF-A0A7W0LPC6-F1
#
_entry.id   AF-A0A7W0LPC6-F1
#
_cell.length_a   1.000
_cell.length_b   1.000
_cell.length_c   1.000
_cell.angle_alpha   90.00
_cell.angle_beta   90.00
_cell.angle_gamma   90.00
#
_symmetry.space_group_name_H-M   'P 1'
#
loop_
_entity.id
_entity.type
_entity.pdbx_description
1 polymer ?
#
loop_
_entity_poly.entity_id
_entity_poly.type
_entity_poly.pdbx_seq_one_letter_code
_entity_poly.pdbx_strand_id
1 'polypeptide(L)'
;MRDEGAIRSTPTPPGWDRAVDLERDPATIPDPAELDVPAELRTLIEERMALYPDRHSAVLPALAAAQTLHGWCSPEAIDQVACVMRVTPAYLASLVTYYDMLRAEPSGRNTVYVCTSVACCVRDAKTVYDAIAEAGADLADTEIREFECLGACDMAPMASVNGRFVGPLGTEDAPAIVEAIANGQEVLPGRGLGDGGRG
;
A
#
# COMPACT_ATOMS: atom_id res chain seq x y z
N MET A 1 -16.25 -8.35 42.79
CA MET A 1 -15.02 -9.15 42.73
C MET A 1 -14.45 -8.97 41.34
N ARG A 2 -13.55 -7.99 41.19
CA ARG A 2 -12.93 -7.65 39.90
C ARG A 2 -11.77 -8.60 39.71
N ASP A 3 -11.77 -9.31 38.58
CA ASP A 3 -10.75 -10.29 38.23
C ASP A 3 -9.40 -9.58 38.05
N GLU A 4 -8.44 -9.94 38.90
CA GLU A 4 -7.09 -9.38 38.92
C GLU A 4 -6.23 -10.05 37.84
N GLY A 5 -5.78 -9.24 36.89
CA GLY A 5 -4.39 -9.33 36.44
C GLY A 5 -3.96 -10.53 35.59
N ALA A 6 -4.67 -10.83 34.52
CA ALA A 6 -4.01 -11.36 33.33
C ALA A 6 -3.82 -10.19 32.35
N ILE A 7 -2.61 -9.60 32.33
CA ILE A 7 -2.16 -8.83 31.17
C ILE A 7 -2.34 -9.77 30.00
N ARG A 8 -3.31 -9.49 29.11
CA ARG A 8 -3.48 -10.27 27.88
C ARG A 8 -2.15 -10.15 27.14
N SER A 9 -1.33 -11.19 27.18
CA SER A 9 -0.15 -11.26 26.33
C SER A 9 -0.69 -11.21 24.91
N THR A 10 -0.46 -10.09 24.22
CA THR A 10 -0.72 -10.01 22.79
C THR A 10 -0.07 -11.23 22.17
N PRO A 11 -0.79 -12.03 21.36
CA PRO A 11 -0.17 -13.18 20.72
C PRO A 11 1.06 -12.69 19.97
N THR A 12 2.21 -13.31 20.28
CA THR A 12 3.47 -13.04 19.63
C THR A 12 3.27 -13.12 18.12
N PRO A 13 3.71 -12.13 17.32
CA PRO A 13 3.56 -12.18 15.88
C PRO A 13 4.12 -13.50 15.32
N PRO A 14 3.51 -14.11 14.29
CA PRO A 14 3.99 -15.37 13.75
C PRO A 14 5.50 -15.35 13.45
N GLY A 15 6.24 -16.30 14.02
CA GLY A 15 7.70 -16.42 13.86
C GLY A 15 8.55 -15.67 14.89
N TRP A 16 7.96 -14.81 15.72
CA TRP A 16 8.67 -14.14 16.84
C TRP A 16 8.81 -15.02 18.08
N ASP A 17 8.25 -16.23 18.04
CA ASP A 17 8.41 -17.29 19.04
C ASP A 17 9.65 -18.16 18.80
N ARG A 18 10.34 -17.98 17.66
CA ARG A 18 11.52 -18.76 17.27
C ARG A 18 12.80 -18.03 17.64
N ALA A 19 13.74 -18.75 18.24
CA ALA A 19 15.09 -18.24 18.44
C ALA A 19 15.76 -17.98 17.08
N VAL A 20 16.67 -17.00 17.05
CA VAL A 20 17.48 -16.74 15.86
C VAL A 20 18.34 -17.97 15.53
N ASP A 21 18.36 -18.35 14.26
CA ASP A 21 19.24 -19.41 13.77
C ASP A 21 20.66 -18.84 13.63
N LEU A 22 21.56 -19.25 14.54
CA LEU A 22 22.95 -18.80 14.57
C LEU A 22 23.82 -19.47 13.50
N GLU A 23 23.35 -20.58 12.91
CA GLU A 23 24.06 -21.31 11.86
C GLU A 23 23.65 -20.87 10.46
N ARG A 24 22.64 -19.99 10.36
CA ARG A 24 22.19 -19.43 9.08
C ARG A 24 23.28 -18.54 8.49
N ASP A 25 23.57 -18.76 7.21
CA ASP A 25 24.46 -17.88 6.45
C ASP A 25 24.01 -16.41 6.51
N PRO A 26 24.96 -15.46 6.60
CA PRO A 26 24.63 -14.04 6.68
C PRO A 26 23.85 -13.61 5.44
N ALA A 27 22.93 -12.65 5.61
CA ALA A 27 22.18 -12.09 4.49
C ALA A 27 23.13 -11.48 3.46
N THR A 28 23.03 -11.94 2.21
CA THR A 28 23.84 -11.46 1.09
C THR A 28 23.08 -10.43 0.26
N ILE A 29 23.82 -9.59 -0.45
CA ILE A 29 23.28 -8.70 -1.48
C ILE A 29 23.24 -9.52 -2.79
N PRO A 30 22.10 -9.61 -3.49
CA PRO A 30 22.04 -10.37 -4.75
C PRO A 30 23.03 -9.84 -5.80
N ASP A 31 23.69 -10.75 -6.51
CA ASP A 31 24.67 -10.41 -7.55
C ASP A 31 23.95 -10.03 -8.86
N PRO A 32 24.22 -8.85 -9.45
CA PRO A 32 23.70 -8.47 -10.76
C PRO A 32 24.01 -9.45 -11.91
N ALA A 33 25.03 -10.30 -11.77
CA ALA A 33 25.34 -11.34 -12.76
C ALA A 33 24.44 -12.58 -12.65
N GLU A 34 23.80 -12.79 -11.50
CA GLU A 34 23.00 -13.99 -11.20
C GLU A 34 21.50 -13.70 -11.17
N LEU A 35 21.10 -12.46 -10.88
CA LEU A 35 19.71 -12.02 -10.82
C LEU A 35 19.34 -11.16 -12.03
N ASP A 36 18.34 -11.60 -12.79
CA ASP A 36 17.75 -10.78 -13.85
C ASP A 36 16.88 -9.67 -13.25
N VAL A 37 17.17 -8.43 -13.65
CA VAL A 37 16.41 -7.24 -13.24
C VAL A 37 15.85 -6.62 -14.51
N PRO A 38 14.51 -6.49 -14.67
CA PRO A 38 13.91 -5.83 -15.80
C PRO A 38 14.54 -4.45 -16.04
N ALA A 39 14.93 -4.16 -17.28
CA ALA A 39 15.66 -2.93 -17.61
C ALA A 39 14.87 -1.67 -17.20
N GLU A 40 13.55 -1.67 -17.41
CA GLU A 40 12.66 -0.59 -16.99
C GLU A 40 12.71 -0.37 -15.46
N LEU A 41 12.63 -1.45 -14.68
CA LEU A 41 12.70 -1.37 -13.22
C LEU A 41 14.04 -0.81 -12.76
N ARG A 42 15.15 -1.29 -13.34
CA ARG A 42 16.49 -0.79 -13.05
C ARG A 42 16.59 0.72 -13.29
N THR A 43 16.15 1.19 -14.45
CA THR A 43 16.17 2.62 -14.78
C THR A 43 15.34 3.43 -13.79
N LEU A 44 14.12 3.00 -13.45
CA LEU A 44 13.28 3.68 -12.47
C LEU A 44 13.96 3.78 -11.11
N ILE A 45 14.57 2.71 -10.61
CA ILE A 45 15.27 2.72 -9.31
C ILE A 45 16.47 3.68 -9.35
N GLU A 46 17.29 3.63 -10.40
CA GLU A 46 18.47 4.48 -10.55
C GLU A 46 18.09 5.97 -10.64
N GLU A 47 17.00 6.30 -11.36
CA GLU A 47 16.45 7.66 -11.40
C GLU A 47 16.02 8.15 -10.01
N ARG A 48 15.34 7.30 -9.22
CA ARG A 48 14.92 7.67 -7.86
C ARG A 48 16.12 7.82 -6.93
N MET A 49 17.13 6.97 -7.06
CA MET A 49 18.39 7.09 -6.31
C MET A 49 19.11 8.41 -6.62
N ALA A 50 19.12 8.85 -7.87
CA ALA A 50 19.80 10.07 -8.29
C ALA A 50 19.23 11.36 -7.65
N LEU A 51 18.01 11.31 -7.08
CA LEU A 51 17.40 12.43 -6.36
C LEU A 51 18.01 12.67 -4.97
N TYR A 52 18.81 11.72 -4.46
CA TYR A 52 19.30 11.75 -3.09
C TYR A 52 20.83 11.56 -3.02
N PRO A 53 21.49 12.19 -2.03
CA PRO A 53 22.92 11.95 -1.78
C PRO A 53 23.20 10.55 -1.20
N ASP A 54 22.20 9.95 -0.54
CA ASP A 54 22.28 8.61 0.04
C ASP A 54 21.22 7.70 -0.61
N ARG A 55 21.65 6.53 -1.08
CA ARG A 55 20.77 5.53 -1.70
C ARG A 55 19.64 5.05 -0.78
N HIS A 56 19.88 4.98 0.53
CA HIS A 56 18.89 4.55 1.52
C HIS A 56 17.70 5.51 1.56
N SER A 57 17.89 6.79 1.21
CA SER A 57 16.79 7.76 1.12
C SER A 57 15.84 7.47 -0.05
N ALA A 58 16.26 6.67 -1.04
CA ALA A 58 15.45 6.31 -2.21
C ALA A 58 14.67 4.99 -2.05
N VAL A 59 14.72 4.34 -0.89
CA VAL A 59 14.16 2.98 -0.73
C VAL A 59 12.65 2.95 -0.93
N LEU A 60 11.91 3.89 -0.33
CA LEU A 60 10.46 3.97 -0.49
C LEU A 60 10.04 4.14 -1.96
N PRO A 61 10.55 5.14 -2.71
CA PRO A 61 10.18 5.28 -4.12
C PRO A 61 10.70 4.12 -4.99
N ALA A 62 11.81 3.46 -4.64
CA ALA A 62 12.30 2.28 -5.36
C ALA A 62 11.38 1.06 -5.15
N LEU A 63 10.97 0.78 -3.91
CA LEU A 63 10.01 -0.29 -3.60
C LEU A 63 8.64 0.00 -4.22
N ALA A 64 8.21 1.26 -4.24
CA ALA A 64 6.98 1.67 -4.92
C ALA A 64 7.04 1.38 -6.43
N ALA A 65 8.18 1.65 -7.10
CA ALA A 65 8.36 1.33 -8.51
C ALA A 65 8.28 -0.18 -8.78
N ALA A 66 8.91 -0.99 -7.92
CA ALA A 66 8.83 -2.44 -8.01
C ALA A 66 7.41 -2.96 -7.79
N GLN A 67 6.68 -2.41 -6.81
CA GLN A 67 5.28 -2.74 -6.56
C GLN A 67 4.37 -2.36 -7.75
N THR A 68 4.60 -1.24 -8.43
CA THR A 68 3.83 -0.87 -9.63
C THR A 68 4.03 -1.89 -10.76
N LEU A 69 5.26 -2.35 -10.96
CA LEU A 69 5.57 -3.34 -12.00
C LEU A 69 5.00 -4.72 -11.67
N HIS A 70 5.24 -5.20 -10.45
CA HIS A 70 4.93 -6.55 -9.99
C HIS A 70 3.54 -6.72 -9.36
N GLY A 71 2.83 -5.63 -9.08
CA GLY A 71 1.55 -5.59 -8.36
C GLY A 71 1.68 -5.54 -6.83
N TRP A 72 2.78 -6.05 -6.28
CA TRP A 72 3.10 -6.07 -4.85
C TRP A 72 4.62 -6.22 -4.64
N CYS A 73 5.10 -6.04 -3.42
CA CYS A 73 6.51 -6.23 -3.06
C CYS A 73 6.82 -7.73 -2.85
N SER A 74 6.75 -8.51 -3.93
CA SER A 74 7.09 -9.95 -3.92
C SER A 74 8.55 -10.19 -3.51
N PRO A 75 8.93 -11.40 -3.08
CA PRO A 75 10.33 -11.73 -2.79
C PRO A 75 11.27 -11.42 -3.96
N GLU A 76 10.85 -11.74 -5.19
CA GLU A 76 11.60 -11.40 -6.41
C GLU A 76 11.75 -9.88 -6.61
N ALA A 77 10.67 -9.12 -6.42
CA ALA A 77 10.70 -7.66 -6.51
C ALA A 77 11.67 -7.05 -5.49
N ILE A 78 11.67 -7.58 -4.25
CA ILE A 78 12.58 -7.17 -3.19
C ILE A 78 14.03 -7.48 -3.58
N ASP A 79 14.31 -8.67 -4.09
CA ASP A 79 15.67 -9.05 -4.52
C ASP A 79 16.16 -8.19 -5.68
N GLN A 80 15.29 -7.86 -6.64
CA GLN A 80 15.62 -6.97 -7.76
C GLN A 80 15.96 -5.55 -7.28
N VAL A 81 15.19 -5.01 -6.34
CA VAL A 81 15.48 -3.70 -5.74
C VAL A 81 16.78 -3.77 -4.92
N ALA A 82 16.98 -4.83 -4.14
CA ALA A 82 18.18 -5.06 -3.34
C ALA A 82 19.45 -5.09 -4.22
N CYS A 83 19.37 -5.77 -5.36
CA CYS A 83 20.44 -5.86 -6.35
C CYS A 83 20.84 -4.49 -6.89
N VAL A 84 19.88 -3.69 -7.38
CA VAL A 84 20.15 -2.37 -7.97
C VAL A 84 20.66 -1.40 -6.90
N MET A 85 19.98 -1.35 -5.76
CA MET A 85 20.34 -0.45 -4.67
C MET A 85 21.58 -0.90 -3.90
N ARG A 86 22.07 -2.13 -4.11
CA ARG A 86 23.17 -2.75 -3.34
C ARG A 86 22.93 -2.70 -1.82
N VAL A 87 21.76 -3.16 -1.40
CA VAL A 87 21.38 -3.32 0.01
C VAL A 87 20.88 -4.74 0.23
N THR A 88 20.74 -5.18 1.48
CA THR A 88 20.26 -6.54 1.75
C THR A 88 18.75 -6.65 1.55
N PRO A 89 18.23 -7.79 1.04
CA PRO A 89 16.79 -8.04 0.97
C PRO A 89 16.10 -7.95 2.33
N ALA A 90 16.78 -8.38 3.39
CA ALA A 90 16.28 -8.29 4.77
C ALA A 90 15.99 -6.84 5.20
N TYR A 91 16.87 -5.89 4.84
CA TYR A 91 16.64 -4.48 5.10
C TYR A 91 15.39 -3.96 4.38
N LEU A 92 15.22 -4.31 3.10
CA LEU A 92 14.03 -3.92 2.34
C LEU A 92 12.75 -4.56 2.87
N ALA A 93 12.77 -5.85 3.21
CA ALA A 93 11.63 -6.56 3.79
C ALA A 93 11.18 -5.92 5.11
N SER A 94 12.11 -5.42 5.94
CA SER A 94 11.77 -4.68 7.16
C SER A 94 11.00 -3.39 6.89
N LEU A 95 11.24 -2.75 5.74
CA LEU A 95 10.56 -1.52 5.34
C LEU A 95 9.21 -1.81 4.69
N VAL A 96 9.14 -2.85 3.84
CA VAL A 96 7.87 -3.32 3.26
C VAL A 96 6.87 -3.67 4.36
N THR A 97 7.31 -4.34 5.42
CA THR A 97 6.44 -4.71 6.55
C THR A 97 6.14 -3.54 7.50
N TYR A 98 6.95 -2.48 7.48
CA TYR A 98 6.76 -1.31 8.33
C TYR A 98 5.80 -0.28 7.71
N TYR A 99 5.87 -0.06 6.39
CA TYR A 99 5.04 0.92 5.70
C TYR A 99 3.82 0.26 5.07
N ASP A 100 2.65 0.51 5.65
CA ASP A 100 1.37 -0.08 5.24
C ASP A 100 0.97 0.13 3.76
N MET A 101 1.54 1.13 3.07
CA MET A 101 1.32 1.33 1.63
C MET A 101 2.08 0.32 0.73
N LEU A 102 3.11 -0.33 1.28
CA LEU A 102 3.88 -1.37 0.59
C LEU A 102 3.28 -2.73 0.92
N ARG A 103 2.87 -3.46 -0.11
CA ARG A 103 2.09 -4.68 0.01
C ARG A 103 3.02 -5.88 0.04
N ALA A 104 3.07 -6.51 1.21
CA ALA A 104 3.88 -7.70 1.47
C ALA A 104 3.19 -9.01 1.02
N GLU A 105 1.98 -8.93 0.47
CA GLU A 105 1.19 -10.07 -0.01
C GLU A 105 0.59 -9.75 -1.39
N PRO A 106 0.24 -10.77 -2.21
CA PRO A 106 -0.43 -10.57 -3.49
C PRO A 106 -1.70 -9.74 -3.34
N SER A 107 -1.81 -8.68 -4.13
CA SER A 107 -2.88 -7.69 -4.05
C SER A 107 -3.29 -7.21 -5.44
N GLY A 108 -4.48 -6.65 -5.55
CA GLY A 108 -4.92 -5.98 -6.78
C GLY A 108 -4.01 -4.82 -7.18
N ARG A 109 -3.85 -4.61 -8.50
CA ARG A 109 -3.22 -3.40 -9.06
C ARG A 109 -4.00 -2.14 -8.72
N ASN A 110 -5.33 -2.24 -8.69
CA ASN A 110 -6.18 -1.14 -8.27
C ASN A 110 -6.33 -1.13 -6.75
N THR A 111 -6.38 0.07 -6.17
CA THR A 111 -6.57 0.26 -4.73
C THR A 111 -7.70 1.22 -4.45
N VAL A 112 -8.57 0.87 -3.50
CA VAL A 112 -9.63 1.72 -2.96
C VAL A 112 -9.50 1.73 -1.45
N TYR A 113 -8.93 2.80 -0.92
CA TYR A 113 -8.70 3.00 0.50
C TYR A 113 -9.71 4.00 1.04
N VAL A 114 -10.70 3.51 1.79
CA VAL A 114 -11.78 4.35 2.33
C VAL A 114 -11.39 4.81 3.73
N CYS A 115 -11.34 6.13 3.95
CA CYS A 115 -11.00 6.68 5.27
C CYS A 115 -12.13 6.40 6.26
N THR A 116 -11.86 5.65 7.33
CA THR A 116 -12.80 5.40 8.42
C THR A 116 -12.38 6.06 9.75
N SER A 117 -11.36 6.92 9.70
CA SER A 117 -10.91 7.72 10.84
C SER A 117 -11.92 8.80 11.25
N VAL A 118 -11.68 9.47 12.37
CA VAL A 118 -12.67 10.26 13.14
C VAL A 118 -13.53 11.21 12.29
N ALA A 119 -12.92 12.03 11.42
CA ALA A 119 -13.66 13.02 10.62
C ALA A 119 -14.62 12.37 9.61
N CYS A 120 -14.23 11.24 9.02
CA CYS A 120 -15.08 10.47 8.11
C CYS A 120 -16.10 9.61 8.88
N CYS A 121 -15.72 9.06 10.04
CA CYS A 121 -16.59 8.30 10.92
C CYS A 121 -17.83 9.10 11.36
N VAL A 122 -17.66 10.36 11.78
CA VAL A 122 -18.81 11.24 12.15
C VAL A 122 -19.70 11.64 10.95
N ARG A 123 -19.29 11.28 9.73
CA ARG A 123 -20.03 11.45 8.47
C ARG A 123 -20.54 10.11 7.93
N ASP A 124 -20.57 9.06 8.76
CA ASP A 124 -21.06 7.72 8.42
C ASP A 124 -20.22 6.97 7.36
N ALA A 125 -18.90 7.18 7.34
CA ALA A 125 -18.01 6.57 6.36
C ALA A 125 -17.97 5.03 6.38
N LYS A 126 -18.35 4.38 7.50
CA LYS A 126 -18.41 2.92 7.55
C LYS A 126 -19.46 2.36 6.59
N THR A 127 -20.62 3.02 6.50
CA THR A 127 -21.69 2.65 5.58
C THR A 127 -21.27 2.89 4.12
N VAL A 128 -20.50 3.95 3.86
CA VAL A 128 -19.89 4.21 2.53
C VAL A 128 -18.89 3.11 2.16
N TYR A 129 -18.00 2.73 3.08
CA TYR A 129 -17.08 1.61 2.86
C TYR A 129 -17.82 0.31 2.54
N ASP A 130 -18.83 -0.04 3.33
CA ASP A 130 -19.58 -1.29 3.15
C ASP A 130 -20.26 -1.33 1.78
N ALA A 131 -20.84 -0.22 1.32
CA ALA A 131 -21.45 -0.11 0.00
C ALA A 131 -20.42 -0.28 -1.14
N ILE A 132 -19.22 0.32 -1.00
CA ILE A 132 -18.13 0.20 -1.98
C ILE A 132 -17.58 -1.23 -2.01
N ALA A 133 -17.38 -1.84 -0.83
CA ALA A 133 -16.88 -3.21 -0.70
C ALA A 133 -17.87 -4.23 -1.27
N GLU A 134 -19.17 -4.05 -1.02
CA GLU A 134 -20.23 -4.90 -1.59
C GLU A 134 -20.30 -4.76 -3.11
N ALA A 135 -20.34 -3.53 -3.64
CA ALA A 135 -20.39 -3.28 -5.07
C ALA A 135 -19.13 -3.78 -5.81
N GLY A 136 -17.98 -3.74 -5.15
CA GLY A 136 -16.68 -4.12 -5.71
C GLY A 136 -16.26 -5.56 -5.42
N ALA A 137 -17.11 -6.40 -4.82
CA ALA A 137 -16.74 -7.76 -4.39
C ALA A 137 -16.23 -8.65 -5.54
N ASP A 138 -16.77 -8.47 -6.74
CA ASP A 138 -16.39 -9.22 -7.95
C ASP A 138 -15.39 -8.47 -8.85
N LEU A 139 -14.88 -7.32 -8.39
CA LEU A 139 -13.95 -6.52 -9.16
C LEU A 139 -12.56 -7.17 -9.15
N ALA A 140 -12.15 -7.69 -10.31
CA ALA A 140 -10.85 -8.32 -10.46
C ALA A 140 -9.70 -7.34 -10.21
N ASP A 141 -8.58 -7.87 -9.70
CA ASP A 141 -7.32 -7.13 -9.56
C ASP A 141 -7.47 -5.80 -8.78
N THR A 142 -8.34 -5.79 -7.77
CA THR A 142 -8.63 -4.62 -6.94
C THR A 142 -8.59 -4.97 -5.46
N GLU A 143 -7.87 -4.14 -4.69
CA GLU A 143 -7.86 -4.16 -3.23
C GLU A 143 -8.80 -3.06 -2.71
N ILE A 144 -9.86 -3.44 -2.00
CA ILE A 144 -10.74 -2.51 -1.30
C ILE A 144 -10.55 -2.74 0.20
N ARG A 145 -10.17 -1.69 0.94
CA ARG A 145 -10.01 -1.78 2.39
C ARG A 145 -10.32 -0.48 3.11
N GLU A 146 -10.65 -0.62 4.38
CA GLU A 146 -10.64 0.50 5.33
C GLU A 146 -9.23 1.04 5.49
N PHE A 147 -9.12 2.33 5.70
CA PHE A 147 -7.86 3.01 5.95
C PHE A 147 -8.03 4.09 7.02
N GLU A 148 -6.92 4.40 7.69
CA GLU A 148 -6.86 5.48 8.66
C GLU A 148 -6.93 6.86 7.97
N CYS A 149 -6.62 7.93 8.71
CA CYS A 149 -6.71 9.29 8.18
C CYS A 149 -5.84 9.49 6.92
N LEU A 150 -6.49 9.84 5.80
CA LEU A 150 -5.85 10.18 4.53
C LEU A 150 -5.56 11.68 4.37
N GLY A 151 -5.87 12.50 5.37
CA GLY A 151 -5.50 13.92 5.41
C GLY A 151 -6.39 14.89 4.60
N ALA A 152 -7.48 14.41 3.98
CA ALA A 152 -8.43 15.23 3.21
C ALA A 152 -9.78 15.39 3.94
N CYS A 153 -9.74 15.80 5.21
CA CYS A 153 -10.91 15.85 6.09
C CYS A 153 -11.99 16.85 5.62
N ASP A 154 -11.65 17.84 4.82
CA ASP A 154 -12.58 18.79 4.20
C ASP A 154 -13.49 18.13 3.14
N MET A 155 -13.07 16.97 2.64
CA MET A 155 -13.83 16.17 1.67
C MET A 155 -14.54 14.98 2.35
N ALA A 156 -14.65 14.92 3.67
CA ALA A 156 -15.22 13.75 4.36
C ALA A 156 -16.73 13.52 4.04
N PRO A 157 -17.19 12.25 3.84
CA PRO A 157 -16.41 11.01 3.71
C PRO A 157 -15.53 10.98 2.46
N MET A 158 -14.33 10.41 2.52
CA MET A 158 -13.44 10.36 1.35
C MET A 158 -12.70 9.03 1.21
N ALA A 159 -12.22 8.77 0.01
CA ALA A 159 -11.38 7.62 -0.30
C ALA A 159 -10.20 8.02 -1.18
N SER A 160 -9.13 7.24 -1.14
CA SER A 160 -8.06 7.25 -2.12
C SER A 160 -8.27 6.10 -3.10
N VAL A 161 -8.49 6.42 -4.37
CA VAL A 161 -8.60 5.44 -5.46
C VAL A 161 -7.38 5.56 -6.37
N ASN A 162 -6.52 4.54 -6.40
CA ASN A 162 -5.26 4.55 -7.15
C ASN A 162 -4.39 5.78 -6.88
N GLY A 163 -4.40 6.26 -5.62
CA GLY A 163 -3.69 7.46 -5.18
C GLY A 163 -4.41 8.79 -5.45
N ARG A 164 -5.56 8.78 -6.16
CA ARG A 164 -6.40 9.97 -6.34
C ARG A 164 -7.42 10.07 -5.21
N PHE A 165 -7.44 11.21 -4.52
CA PHE A 165 -8.37 11.44 -3.41
C PHE A 165 -9.71 11.93 -3.94
N VAL A 166 -10.80 11.25 -3.56
CA VAL A 166 -12.18 11.52 -3.99
C VAL A 166 -13.11 11.72 -2.80
N GLY A 167 -14.02 12.68 -2.94
CA GLY A 167 -15.04 12.99 -1.93
C GLY A 167 -15.77 14.31 -2.26
N PRO A 168 -16.79 14.69 -1.47
CA PRO A 168 -17.35 13.98 -0.33
C PRO A 168 -18.32 12.87 -0.73
N LEU A 169 -18.05 11.62 -0.36
CA LEU A 169 -18.71 10.40 -0.82
C LEU A 169 -20.03 10.10 -0.11
N GLY A 170 -20.97 9.51 -0.85
CA GLY A 170 -22.17 8.84 -0.34
C GLY A 170 -22.21 7.35 -0.75
N THR A 171 -23.17 6.58 -0.24
CA THR A 171 -23.33 5.16 -0.63
C THR A 171 -23.73 5.00 -2.09
N GLU A 172 -24.44 5.99 -2.64
CA GLU A 172 -24.85 6.08 -4.03
C GLU A 172 -23.67 6.18 -5.02
N ASP A 173 -22.48 6.57 -4.54
CA ASP A 173 -21.28 6.67 -5.36
C ASP A 173 -20.65 5.30 -5.66
N ALA A 174 -20.96 4.26 -4.86
CA ALA A 174 -20.31 2.96 -4.95
C ALA A 174 -20.37 2.32 -6.35
N PRO A 175 -21.53 2.26 -7.04
CA PRO A 175 -21.59 1.71 -8.39
C PRO A 175 -20.73 2.48 -9.39
N ALA A 176 -20.72 3.82 -9.30
CA ALA A 176 -19.95 4.67 -10.19
C ALA A 176 -18.44 4.51 -9.98
N ILE A 177 -17.99 4.33 -8.73
CA ILE A 177 -16.59 4.04 -8.41
C ILE A 177 -16.17 2.70 -9.04
N VAL A 178 -16.97 1.64 -8.84
CA VAL A 178 -16.67 0.30 -9.36
C VAL A 178 -16.69 0.27 -10.88
N GLU A 179 -17.69 0.89 -11.52
CA GLU A 179 -17.79 0.99 -12.97
C GLU A 179 -16.59 1.73 -13.57
N ALA A 180 -16.18 2.84 -12.97
CA ALA A 180 -15.01 3.59 -13.43
C ALA A 180 -13.72 2.76 -13.32
N ILE A 181 -13.50 2.04 -12.21
CA ILE A 181 -12.32 1.17 -12.07
C ILE A 181 -12.35 0.02 -13.09
N ALA A 182 -13.50 -0.65 -13.26
CA ALA A 182 -13.66 -1.74 -14.21
C ALA A 182 -13.37 -1.33 -15.66
N ASN A 183 -13.66 -0.08 -16.01
CA ASN A 183 -13.43 0.47 -17.34
C ASN A 183 -12.10 1.24 -17.48
N GLY A 184 -11.26 1.28 -16.44
CA GLY A 184 -10.00 2.04 -16.44
C GLY A 184 -10.21 3.55 -16.62
N GLN A 185 -11.33 4.08 -16.12
CA GLN A 185 -11.72 5.48 -16.22
C GLN A 185 -11.39 6.24 -14.93
N GLU A 186 -11.31 7.57 -15.03
CA GLU A 186 -11.17 8.41 -13.85
C GLU A 186 -12.43 8.33 -12.98
N VAL A 187 -12.25 8.01 -11.70
CA VAL A 187 -13.33 7.87 -10.73
C VAL A 187 -13.91 9.23 -10.35
N LEU A 188 -15.22 9.44 -10.52
CA LEU A 188 -15.91 10.68 -10.12
C LEU A 188 -15.16 11.97 -10.54
N PRO A 189 -15.06 12.25 -11.85
CA PRO A 189 -14.40 13.46 -12.35
C PRO A 189 -15.08 14.73 -11.78
N GLY A 190 -14.27 15.73 -11.38
CA GLY A 190 -14.76 16.96 -10.77
C GLY A 190 -14.89 16.91 -9.24
N ARG A 191 -14.72 15.73 -8.63
CA ARG A 191 -14.77 15.51 -7.17
C ARG A 191 -13.43 15.05 -6.58
N GLY A 192 -12.36 15.16 -7.36
CA GLY A 192 -11.01 14.85 -6.94
C GLY A 192 -10.35 16.02 -6.23
N LEU A 193 -9.41 15.71 -5.32
CA LEU A 193 -8.52 16.73 -4.78
C LEU A 193 -7.66 17.32 -5.92
N GLY A 194 -7.90 18.59 -6.24
CA GLY A 194 -7.23 19.27 -7.36
C GLY A 194 -8.13 19.48 -8.57
N ASP A 195 -9.30 18.83 -8.62
CA ASP A 195 -10.33 19.15 -9.59
C ASP A 195 -10.90 20.52 -9.19
N GLY A 196 -10.86 21.51 -10.08
CA GLY A 196 -11.19 22.91 -9.80
C GLY A 196 -12.64 23.21 -9.35
N GLY A 197 -13.42 22.20 -8.97
CA GLY A 197 -14.77 22.30 -8.44
C GLY A 197 -14.80 22.23 -6.93
N ARG A 198 -14.53 23.34 -6.24
CA ARG A 198 -15.05 23.52 -4.87
C ARG A 198 -16.38 24.27 -4.99
N GLY A 199 -17.48 23.54 -4.80
CA GLY A 199 -18.79 24.11 -4.48
C GLY A 199 -18.88 24.45 -3.01
#